data_AF-A0A8T3LPK1-F1
#
_entry.id   AF-A0A8T3LPK1-F1
#
_cell.length_a   1.000
_cell.length_b   1.000
_cell.length_c   1.000
_cell.angle_alpha   90.00
_cell.angle_beta   90.00
_cell.angle_gamma   90.00
#
_symmetry.space_group_name_H-M   'P 1'
#
loop_
_entity.id
_entity.type
_entity.pdbx_description
1 polymer ?
#
loop_
_entity_poly.entity_id
_entity_poly.type
_entity_poly.pdbx_seq_one_letter_code
_entity_poly.pdbx_strand_id
1 'polypeptide(L)' 'RTEEQLANIARGGYVLKDCAGQPELIFIATGSEVELAVAAYEKLTAEGVKARVVSMPSTDAFDKQDAAYRESVLPKAVT' A
#
# COMPACT_ATOMS: atom_id res chain seq x y z
N ARG A 1 4.40 5.37 -15.05
CA ARG A 1 4.58 5.86 -13.65
C ARG A 1 4.29 7.35 -13.68
N THR A 2 3.40 7.84 -12.84
CA THR A 2 3.10 9.28 -12.73
C THR A 2 4.13 9.99 -11.86
N GLU A 3 4.21 11.32 -11.93
CA GLU A 3 5.08 12.12 -11.05
C GLU A 3 4.73 11.91 -9.57
N GLU A 4 3.45 11.80 -9.26
CA GLU A 4 2.95 11.51 -7.92
C GLU A 4 3.41 10.14 -7.40
N GLN A 5 3.40 9.11 -8.27
CA GLN A 5 3.97 7.81 -7.90
C GLN A 5 5.47 7.92 -7.60
N LEU A 6 6.23 8.69 -8.38
CA LEU A 6 7.67 8.87 -8.14
C LEU A 6 7.95 9.61 -6.83
N ALA A 7 7.17 10.64 -6.52
CA ALA A 7 7.25 11.35 -5.25
C ALA A 7 6.93 10.42 -4.07
N ASN A 8 5.92 9.56 -4.21
CA ASN A 8 5.53 8.61 -3.17
C ASN A 8 6.52 7.44 -3.01
N ILE A 9 7.20 7.01 -4.08
CA ILE A 9 8.30 6.04 -3.99
C ILE A 9 9.43 6.56 -3.09
N ALA A 10 9.76 7.85 -3.18
CA ALA A 10 10.80 8.46 -2.35
C ALA A 10 10.46 8.49 -0.86
N ARG A 11 9.18 8.28 -0.50
CA ARG A 11 8.71 8.19 0.89
C ARG A 11 8.88 6.80 1.50
N GLY A 12 9.52 5.86 0.80
CA GLY A 12 9.84 4.52 1.29
C GLY A 12 8.68 3.52 1.21
N GLY A 13 7.45 3.97 1.47
CA GLY A 13 6.23 3.17 1.40
C GLY A 13 5.03 3.98 0.94
N TYR A 14 4.20 3.42 0.06
CA TYR A 14 3.03 4.12 -0.49
C TYR A 14 1.94 3.17 -0.97
N VAL A 15 0.71 3.67 -1.04
CA VAL A 15 -0.45 2.93 -1.54
C VAL A 15 -0.35 2.83 -3.07
N LEU A 16 -0.29 1.60 -3.58
CA LEU A 16 -0.22 1.30 -5.01
C LEU A 16 -1.61 0.98 -5.60
N LYS A 17 -2.43 0.27 -4.83
CA LYS A 17 -3.83 -0.04 -5.14
C LYS A 17 -4.66 0.16 -3.89
N ASP A 18 -5.85 0.70 -4.05
CA ASP A 18 -6.72 1.03 -2.93
C ASP A 18 -8.18 0.70 -3.23
N CYS A 19 -8.94 0.48 -2.17
CA CYS A 19 -10.38 0.23 -2.21
C CYS A 19 -11.18 1.47 -1.77
N ALA A 20 -12.47 1.50 -2.08
CA ALA A 20 -13.35 2.54 -1.56
C ALA A 20 -13.64 2.32 -0.06
N GLY A 21 -13.33 3.33 0.76
CA GLY A 21 -13.54 3.29 2.21
C GLY A 21 -12.37 2.65 2.96
N GLN A 22 -12.64 2.11 4.14
CA GLN A 22 -11.62 1.45 4.97
C GLN A 22 -11.32 0.03 4.42
N PRO A 23 -10.04 -0.32 4.19
CA PRO A 23 -9.68 -1.67 3.79
C PRO A 23 -9.88 -2.66 4.94
N GLU A 24 -10.26 -3.88 4.59
CA GLU A 24 -10.34 -5.05 5.48
C GLU A 24 -9.00 -5.81 5.50
N LEU A 25 -8.22 -5.70 4.42
CA LEU A 25 -6.94 -6.37 4.26
C LEU A 25 -5.92 -5.45 3.59
N ILE A 26 -4.68 -5.47 4.06
CA ILE A 26 -3.58 -4.71 3.47
C ILE A 26 -2.45 -5.66 3.10
N PHE A 27 -2.12 -5.74 1.81
CA PHE A 27 -0.89 -6.38 1.34
C PHE A 27 0.25 -5.39 1.42
N ILE A 28 1.35 -5.79 2.05
CA ILE A 28 2.61 -5.05 2.05
C ILE A 28 3.61 -5.88 1.26
N ALA A 29 4.11 -5.32 0.16
CA ALA A 29 5.03 -6.02 -0.73
C ALA A 29 6.20 -5.12 -1.16
N THR A 30 7.28 -5.77 -1.57
CA THR A 30 8.53 -5.11 -1.99
C THR A 30 9.00 -5.72 -3.30
N GLY A 31 9.71 -4.96 -4.14
CA GLY A 31 10.38 -5.53 -5.33
C GLY A 31 9.46 -6.33 -6.27
N SER A 32 9.84 -7.58 -6.54
CA SER A 32 9.13 -8.51 -7.42
C SER A 32 7.79 -8.98 -6.85
N GLU A 33 7.66 -9.05 -5.53
CA GLU A 33 6.47 -9.58 -4.86
C GLU A 33 5.27 -8.62 -4.98
N VAL A 34 5.50 -7.36 -5.39
CA VAL A 34 4.44 -6.37 -5.64
C VAL A 34 3.50 -6.85 -6.74
N GLU A 35 4.01 -7.49 -7.79
CA GLU A 35 3.17 -8.01 -8.87
C GLU A 35 2.24 -9.12 -8.37
N LEU A 36 2.76 -9.99 -7.50
CA LEU A 36 1.98 -11.04 -6.86
C LEU A 36 0.90 -10.47 -5.93
N ALA A 37 1.22 -9.43 -5.15
CA ALA A 37 0.27 -8.75 -4.28
C ALA A 37 -0.85 -8.05 -5.07
N VAL A 38 -0.53 -7.46 -6.23
CA VAL A 38 -1.54 -6.87 -7.13
C VAL A 38 -2.45 -7.95 -7.69
N ALA A 39 -1.92 -9.08 -8.13
CA ALA A 39 -2.74 -10.20 -8.62
C ALA A 39 -3.67 -10.76 -7.54
N ALA A 40 -3.21 -10.85 -6.29
CA ALA A 40 -4.05 -11.27 -5.15
C ALA A 40 -5.14 -10.23 -4.83
N TYR A 41 -4.78 -8.95 -4.84
CA TYR A 41 -5.73 -7.85 -4.69
C TYR A 41 -6.86 -7.91 -5.72
N GLU A 42 -6.55 -8.16 -7.00
CA GLU A 42 -7.56 -8.21 -8.05
C GLU A 42 -8.56 -9.35 -7.84
N LYS A 43 -8.09 -10.53 -7.43
CA LYS A 43 -8.95 -11.67 -7.09
C LYS A 43 -9.86 -11.37 -5.90
N LEU A 44 -9.30 -10.87 -4.81
CA LEU A 44 -10.06 -10.54 -3.61
C LEU A 44 -11.05 -9.41 -3.84
N THR A 45 -10.67 -8.40 -4.63
CA THR A 45 -11.58 -7.32 -5.01
C THR A 45 -12.74 -7.85 -5.86
N ALA A 46 -12.50 -8.80 -6.76
CA ALA A 46 -13.55 -9.46 -7.53
C ALA A 46 -14.51 -10.30 -6.66
N GLU A 47 -14.03 -10.80 -5.52
CA GLU A 47 -14.83 -11.49 -4.49
C GLU A 47 -15.56 -10.51 -3.55
N GLY A 48 -15.37 -9.19 -3.72
CA GLY A 48 -16.00 -8.14 -2.93
C GLY A 48 -15.26 -7.76 -1.65
N VAL A 49 -14.05 -8.29 -1.44
CA VAL A 49 -13.20 -7.96 -0.29
C VAL A 49 -12.53 -6.61 -0.49
N LYS A 50 -12.52 -5.78 0.55
CA LYS A 50 -11.85 -4.47 0.52
C LYS A 50 -10.36 -4.62 0.80
N ALA A 51 -9.59 -4.97 -0.23
CA ALA A 51 -8.14 -5.07 -0.12
C ALA A 51 -7.45 -3.73 -0.41
N ARG A 52 -6.21 -3.59 0.04
CA ARG A 52 -5.27 -2.51 -0.31
C ARG A 52 -3.90 -3.12 -0.60
N VAL A 53 -3.14 -2.54 -1.53
CA VAL A 53 -1.75 -2.92 -1.79
C VAL A 53 -0.83 -1.74 -1.51
N VAL A 54 0.13 -1.96 -0.62
CA VAL A 54 1.21 -1.04 -0.26
C VAL A 54 2.52 -1.55 -0.82
N SER A 55 3.19 -0.72 -1.61
CA SER A 55 4.56 -0.95 -2.06
C SER A 55 5.51 -0.32 -1.06
N MET A 56 6.45 -1.10 -0.50
CA MET A 56 7.36 -0.68 0.56
C MET A 56 8.84 -0.89 0.19
N PRO A 57 9.39 -0.20 -0.83
CA PRO A 57 10.78 -0.37 -1.23
C PRO A 57 11.83 -0.06 -0.14
N SER A 58 11.51 0.78 0.85
CA SER A 58 12.43 1.08 1.96
C SER A 58 11.62 1.36 3.23
N THR A 59 11.71 0.45 4.19
CA THR A 59 11.07 0.59 5.50
C THR A 59 11.69 1.72 6.31
N ASP A 60 13.01 1.91 6.24
CA ASP A 60 13.72 2.95 6.97
C ASP A 60 13.36 4.37 6.49
N ALA A 61 13.10 4.56 5.19
CA ALA A 61 12.61 5.83 4.66
C ALA A 61 11.14 6.07 5.04
N PHE A 62 10.33 5.01 5.10
CA PHE A 62 8.93 5.07 5.51
C PHE A 62 8.78 5.38 7.01
N ASP A 63 9.60 4.78 7.87
CA ASP A 63 9.57 5.01 9.32
C ASP A 63 9.94 6.45 9.70
N LYS A 64 10.77 7.10 8.89
CA LYS A 64 11.13 8.52 9.03
C LYS A 64 10.02 9.48 8.61
N GLN A 65 8.95 9.00 7.97
CA GLN A 65 7.82 9.84 7.59
C GLN A 65 7.00 10.25 8.82
N ASP A 66 6.30 11.38 8.69
CA ASP A 66 5.39 11.86 9.70
C ASP A 66 4.29 10.83 10.04
N ALA A 67 3.75 10.92 11.25
CA ALA A 67 2.75 9.96 11.72
C ALA A 67 1.46 9.98 10.90
N ALA A 68 1.07 11.14 10.34
CA ALA A 68 -0.14 11.27 9.54
C ALA A 68 0.00 10.52 8.21
N TYR A 69 1.18 10.55 7.59
CA TYR A 69 1.47 9.79 6.39
C TYR A 69 1.54 8.28 6.66
N ARG A 70 2.21 7.87 7.74
CA ARG A 70 2.25 6.45 8.09
C ARG A 70 0.85 5.89 8.35
N GLU A 71 -0.01 6.66 9.00
CA GLU A 71 -1.42 6.30 9.24
C GLU A 71 -2.25 6.29 7.94
N SER A 72 -1.99 7.17 6.98
CA SER A 72 -2.71 7.18 5.70
C SER A 72 -2.37 5.97 4.82
N VAL A 73 -1.14 5.45 4.92
CA VAL A 73 -0.68 4.26 4.20
C VAL A 73 -1.07 2.97 4.95
N LEU A 74 -0.76 2.89 6.25
CA LEU A 74 -1.01 1.76 7.13
C LEU A 74 -1.90 2.19 8.32
N PRO A 75 -3.22 2.28 8.12
CA PRO A 75 -4.16 2.68 9.17
C PRO A 75 -4.18 1.64 10.29
N LYS A 76 -4.00 2.09 11.54
CA LYS A 76 -3.99 1.22 12.74
C LYS A 76 -5.33 0.54 13.01
N ALA A 77 -6.39 1.05 12.42
CA ALA A 77 -7.73 0.47 12.53
C ALA A 77 -7.90 -0.83 11.73
N VAL A 78 -6.90 -1.20 10.91
CA VAL A 78 -6.86 -2.45 10.15
C VAL A 78 -5.71 -3.29 10.72
N THR A 79 -6.05 -4.26 11.57
CA THR A 79 -5.11 -5.15 12.29
C THR A 79 -5.37 -6.60 11.97
#